data_AF-K9QVR6-F1
#
_entry.id   AF-K9QVR6-F1
#
_cell.length_a   1.000
_cell.length_b   1.000
_cell.length_c   1.000
_cell.angle_alpha   90.00
_cell.angle_beta   90.00
_cell.angle_gamma   90.00
#
_symmetry.space_group_name_H-M   'P 1'
#
loop_
_entity.id
_entity.type
_entity.pdbx_description
1 polymer ?
#
loop_
_entity_poly.entity_id
_entity_poly.type
_entity_poly.pdbx_seq_one_letter_code
_entity_poly.pdbx_strand_id
1 'polypeptide(L)'
;MTMGTTFTLHSPSPTLAATAPPSLLLAQSAPQITEQMIQKYIDFLSYATEIQFSPAQRAQIRTFVQGYMRDGDQKSISEVKGSLTTYDKLLVQSAEEREVVRKQARPIILTQLQQEAIAGKEDAKWLLNAYYQAHPPIASGNPPLTRDMVDAHIEMEHFLLTQVLGQQAPPINAQTRAKVYQTAAAQYAQLSPQEQRSFAEKPGQLALTKYQWARMSAEDRLMMRAQIGGVNSLSPQEQMTISQFQQQANQMLRSHNWNMMQSTLNNMRQNTDIIMGTPPIWNPSTNRYEQRGGIITEFK
;
A
#
# COMPACT_ATOMS: atom_id res chain seq x y z
N MET A 1 -32.70 -32.10 -94.06
CA MET A 1 -31.72 -31.21 -94.72
C MET A 1 -30.90 -30.55 -93.61
N THR A 2 -29.96 -31.29 -93.02
CA THR A 2 -28.50 -31.34 -93.34
C THR A 2 -27.75 -30.03 -93.05
N MET A 3 -27.13 -30.00 -91.87
CA MET A 3 -25.98 -29.17 -91.50
C MET A 3 -24.89 -30.13 -90.99
N GLY A 4 -23.67 -29.97 -91.52
CA GLY A 4 -22.54 -30.88 -91.32
C GLY A 4 -21.60 -30.48 -90.19
N THR A 5 -21.18 -31.51 -89.45
CA THR A 5 -19.84 -31.86 -88.92
C THR A 5 -18.70 -30.82 -89.08
N THR A 6 -17.82 -30.61 -88.08
CA THR A 6 -16.74 -31.56 -87.75
C THR A 6 -15.99 -31.21 -86.43
N PHE A 7 -15.92 -32.22 -85.54
CA PHE A 7 -14.89 -32.62 -84.56
C PHE A 7 -14.09 -31.62 -83.68
N THR A 8 -14.25 -31.80 -82.36
CA THR A 8 -13.19 -31.64 -81.34
C THR A 8 -13.08 -32.94 -80.52
N LEU A 9 -11.84 -33.33 -80.21
CA LEU A 9 -11.46 -34.62 -79.62
C LEU A 9 -10.97 -34.48 -78.18
N HIS A 10 -11.14 -35.58 -77.44
CA HIS A 10 -10.45 -36.04 -76.23
C HIS A 10 -11.00 -35.68 -74.83
N SER A 11 -11.69 -36.68 -74.26
CA SER A 11 -11.63 -37.08 -72.84
C SER A 11 -10.57 -38.21 -72.69
N PRO A 12 -10.02 -38.55 -71.49
CA PRO A 12 -10.82 -39.10 -70.36
C PRO A 12 -10.40 -38.66 -68.92
N SER A 13 -11.37 -38.69 -68.00
CA SER A 13 -11.24 -38.73 -66.52
C SER A 13 -10.61 -40.07 -66.06
N PRO A 14 -10.24 -40.35 -64.76
CA PRO A 14 -10.74 -39.75 -63.49
C PRO A 14 -9.74 -39.67 -62.30
N THR A 15 -10.25 -39.19 -61.15
CA THR A 15 -9.94 -39.59 -59.73
C THR A 15 -9.42 -38.49 -58.80
N LEU A 16 -10.11 -38.39 -57.65
CA LEU A 16 -9.96 -37.47 -56.51
C LEU A 16 -8.59 -37.51 -55.83
N ALA A 17 -8.05 -36.34 -55.45
CA ALA A 17 -7.24 -36.21 -54.24
C ALA A 17 -7.21 -34.74 -53.76
N ALA A 18 -7.43 -34.58 -52.46
CA ALA A 18 -7.47 -33.32 -51.74
C ALA A 18 -6.09 -32.62 -51.69
N THR A 19 -6.10 -31.30 -51.84
CA THR A 19 -5.02 -30.43 -51.35
C THR A 19 -5.64 -29.27 -50.59
N ALA A 20 -5.28 -29.17 -49.31
CA ALA A 20 -5.78 -28.25 -48.32
C ALA A 20 -5.49 -26.77 -48.64
N PRO A 21 -6.34 -25.82 -48.21
CA PRO A 21 -6.00 -24.40 -48.17
C PRO A 21 -5.00 -24.09 -47.03
N PRO A 22 -4.23 -23.00 -47.13
CA PRO A 22 -3.12 -22.67 -46.24
C PRO A 22 -3.62 -22.30 -44.84
N SER A 23 -3.41 -23.20 -43.88
CA SER A 23 -3.45 -22.89 -42.45
C SER A 23 -2.03 -23.00 -41.93
N LEU A 24 -1.43 -21.90 -41.50
CA LEU A 24 -0.34 -21.82 -40.48
C LEU A 24 0.30 -20.42 -40.38
N LEU A 25 -0.45 -19.36 -40.66
CA LEU A 25 -0.17 -18.03 -40.11
C LEU A 25 -1.37 -17.59 -39.27
N LEU A 26 -1.82 -18.50 -38.39
CA LEU A 26 -2.65 -18.11 -37.26
C LEU A 26 -1.82 -17.13 -36.45
N ALA A 27 -2.36 -15.92 -36.36
CA ALA A 27 -1.94 -14.82 -35.51
C ALA A 27 -1.15 -15.33 -34.30
N GLN A 28 0.05 -14.78 -34.14
CA GLN A 28 0.86 -14.83 -32.94
C GLN A 28 -0.02 -14.34 -31.78
N SER A 29 -0.76 -15.27 -31.17
CA SER A 29 -1.75 -14.96 -30.16
C SER A 29 -1.00 -14.37 -28.97
N ALA A 30 -1.39 -13.16 -28.57
CA ALA A 30 -0.82 -12.49 -27.41
C ALA A 30 -0.77 -13.49 -26.24
N PRO A 31 0.33 -13.55 -25.45
CA PRO A 31 0.49 -14.57 -24.43
C PRO A 31 -0.74 -14.56 -23.52
N GLN A 32 -1.49 -15.67 -23.56
CA GLN A 32 -2.68 -15.90 -22.75
C GLN A 32 -2.26 -16.00 -21.28
N ILE A 33 -3.12 -15.58 -20.36
CA ILE A 33 -2.85 -15.72 -18.92
C ILE A 33 -2.85 -17.22 -18.59
N THR A 34 -1.70 -17.76 -18.17
CA THR A 34 -1.54 -19.18 -17.81
C THR A 34 -1.96 -19.45 -16.35
N GLU A 35 -2.17 -20.71 -15.97
CA GLU A 35 -2.48 -21.07 -14.56
C GLU A 35 -1.36 -20.61 -13.60
N GLN A 36 -0.09 -20.68 -14.03
CA GLN A 36 1.03 -20.17 -13.23
C GLN A 36 0.92 -18.65 -13.01
N MET A 37 0.48 -17.90 -14.03
CA MET A 37 0.22 -16.47 -13.91
C MET A 37 -0.97 -16.19 -12.98
N ILE A 38 -2.04 -16.99 -13.03
CA ILE A 38 -3.18 -16.86 -12.11
C ILE A 38 -2.72 -17.10 -10.67
N GLN A 39 -1.95 -18.16 -10.43
CA GLN A 39 -1.42 -18.48 -9.11
C GLN A 39 -0.56 -17.33 -8.57
N LYS A 40 0.34 -16.80 -9.40
CA LYS A 40 1.15 -15.64 -9.03
C LYS A 40 0.34 -14.37 -8.79
N TYR A 41 -0.75 -14.17 -9.53
CA TYR A 41 -1.67 -13.05 -9.31
C TYR A 41 -2.39 -13.18 -7.96
N ILE A 42 -2.83 -14.39 -7.60
CA ILE A 42 -3.39 -14.68 -6.27
C ILE A 42 -2.37 -14.37 -5.17
N ASP A 43 -1.11 -14.75 -5.35
CA ASP A 43 -0.05 -14.50 -4.38
C ASP A 43 0.27 -13.00 -4.26
N PHE A 44 0.25 -12.26 -5.37
CA PHE A 44 0.33 -10.80 -5.36
C PHE A 44 -0.84 -10.17 -4.59
N LEU A 45 -2.08 -10.58 -4.87
CA LEU A 45 -3.25 -10.05 -4.15
C LEU A 45 -3.17 -10.35 -2.65
N SER A 46 -2.76 -11.57 -2.29
CA SER A 46 -2.58 -11.99 -0.89
C SER A 46 -1.55 -11.10 -0.19
N TYR A 47 -0.41 -10.88 -0.85
CA TYR A 47 0.64 -10.00 -0.37
C TYR A 47 0.18 -8.54 -0.22
N ALA A 48 -0.44 -7.97 -1.25
CA ALA A 48 -0.86 -6.57 -1.27
C ALA A 48 -1.94 -6.25 -0.22
N THR A 49 -2.85 -7.21 0.02
CA THR A 49 -4.02 -7.04 0.91
C THR A 49 -3.85 -7.64 2.31
N GLU A 50 -2.77 -8.40 2.56
CA GLU A 50 -2.59 -9.22 3.77
C GLU A 50 -3.70 -10.22 4.02
N ILE A 51 -4.39 -10.67 2.97
CA ILE A 51 -5.42 -11.68 3.10
C ILE A 51 -4.80 -13.05 2.86
N GLN A 52 -4.94 -13.95 3.82
CA GLN A 52 -4.69 -15.37 3.60
C GLN A 52 -5.92 -15.98 2.92
N PHE A 53 -5.93 -16.02 1.59
CA PHE A 53 -7.07 -16.57 0.85
C PHE A 53 -7.23 -18.07 1.08
N SER A 54 -8.43 -18.47 1.51
CA SER A 54 -8.86 -19.87 1.56
C SER A 54 -8.88 -20.51 0.17
N PRO A 55 -8.88 -21.86 0.07
CA PRO A 55 -9.00 -22.54 -1.22
C PRO A 55 -10.21 -22.09 -2.06
N ALA A 56 -11.35 -21.84 -1.42
CA ALA A 56 -12.56 -21.34 -2.08
C ALA A 56 -12.37 -19.93 -2.64
N GLN A 57 -11.74 -19.03 -1.87
CA GLN A 57 -11.44 -17.67 -2.35
C GLN A 57 -10.40 -17.68 -3.49
N ARG A 58 -9.39 -18.55 -3.43
CA ARG A 58 -8.42 -18.74 -4.52
C ARG A 58 -9.11 -19.25 -5.80
N ALA A 59 -10.06 -20.17 -5.67
CA ALA A 59 -10.87 -20.63 -6.79
C ALA A 59 -11.74 -19.51 -7.37
N GLN A 60 -12.32 -18.66 -6.51
CA GLN A 60 -13.10 -17.50 -6.96
C GLN A 60 -12.24 -16.49 -7.76
N ILE A 61 -11.03 -16.17 -7.29
CA ILE A 61 -10.10 -15.30 -8.03
C ILE A 61 -9.77 -15.90 -9.40
N ARG A 62 -9.51 -17.21 -9.47
CA ARG A 62 -9.30 -17.92 -10.74
C ARG A 62 -10.49 -17.77 -11.68
N THR A 63 -11.72 -17.95 -11.18
CA THR A 63 -12.95 -17.77 -11.96
C THR A 63 -13.06 -16.36 -12.53
N PHE A 64 -12.73 -15.32 -11.75
CA PHE A 64 -12.74 -13.94 -12.26
C PHE A 64 -11.73 -13.75 -13.40
N VAL A 65 -10.49 -14.20 -13.22
CA VAL A 65 -9.43 -14.06 -14.25
C VAL A 65 -9.78 -14.83 -15.53
N GLN A 66 -10.32 -16.04 -15.40
CA GLN A 66 -10.82 -16.82 -16.54
C GLN A 66 -12.02 -16.15 -17.22
N GLY A 67 -12.90 -15.51 -16.43
CA GLY A 67 -14.00 -14.68 -16.93
C GLY A 67 -13.50 -13.56 -17.84
N TYR A 68 -12.49 -12.78 -17.40
CA TYR A 68 -11.94 -11.71 -18.25
C TYR A 68 -11.41 -12.23 -19.59
N MET A 69 -10.77 -13.41 -19.61
CA MET A 69 -10.28 -14.02 -20.83
C MET A 69 -11.42 -14.48 -21.75
N ARG A 70 -12.45 -15.10 -21.18
CA ARG A 70 -13.63 -15.57 -21.93
C ARG A 70 -14.41 -14.40 -22.53
N ASP A 71 -14.55 -13.32 -21.76
CA ASP A 71 -15.38 -12.17 -22.12
C ASP A 71 -14.59 -11.15 -22.96
N GLY A 72 -13.28 -11.39 -23.19
CA GLY A 72 -12.42 -10.54 -24.02
C GLY A 72 -12.04 -9.20 -23.37
N ASP A 73 -12.15 -9.07 -22.04
CA ASP A 73 -11.90 -7.84 -21.29
C ASP A 73 -10.39 -7.51 -21.24
N GLN A 74 -9.93 -6.80 -22.28
CA GLN A 74 -8.53 -6.42 -22.42
C GLN A 74 -8.03 -5.52 -21.29
N LYS A 75 -8.91 -4.74 -20.66
CA LYS A 75 -8.53 -3.87 -19.54
C LYS A 75 -8.15 -4.71 -18.33
N SER A 76 -9.04 -5.61 -17.89
CA SER A 76 -8.80 -6.47 -16.73
C SER A 76 -7.63 -7.45 -16.98
N ILE A 77 -7.49 -7.97 -18.21
CA ILE A 77 -6.32 -8.79 -18.61
C ILE A 77 -5.02 -7.99 -18.46
N SER A 78 -5.01 -6.72 -18.88
CA SER A 78 -3.83 -5.86 -18.77
C SER A 78 -3.52 -5.49 -17.32
N GLU A 79 -4.54 -5.27 -16.49
CA GLU A 79 -4.40 -5.03 -15.04
C GLU A 79 -3.77 -6.24 -14.33
N VAL A 80 -4.19 -7.47 -14.67
CA VAL A 80 -3.56 -8.70 -14.17
C VAL A 80 -2.08 -8.75 -14.58
N LYS A 81 -1.76 -8.54 -15.86
CA LYS A 81 -0.36 -8.56 -16.35
C LYS A 81 0.51 -7.47 -15.71
N GLY A 82 -0.04 -6.27 -15.52
CA GLY A 82 0.62 -5.17 -14.82
C GLY A 82 0.91 -5.51 -13.35
N SER A 83 -0.04 -6.17 -12.68
CA SER A 83 0.12 -6.66 -11.31
C SER A 83 1.23 -7.70 -11.20
N LEU A 84 1.31 -8.64 -12.15
CA LEU A 84 2.39 -9.64 -12.20
C LEU A 84 3.77 -9.00 -12.38
N THR A 85 3.87 -8.03 -13.29
CA THR A 85 5.11 -7.28 -13.53
C THR A 85 5.54 -6.49 -12.29
N THR A 86 4.57 -5.89 -11.59
CA THR A 86 4.81 -5.19 -10.33
C THR A 86 5.30 -6.16 -9.26
N TYR A 87 4.68 -7.34 -9.15
CA TYR A 87 5.07 -8.34 -8.19
C TYR A 87 6.48 -8.88 -8.44
N ASP A 88 6.87 -9.10 -9.71
CA ASP A 88 8.24 -9.47 -10.08
C ASP A 88 9.28 -8.46 -9.60
N LYS A 89 9.00 -7.17 -9.81
CA LYS A 89 9.88 -6.09 -9.35
C LYS A 89 9.97 -6.02 -7.82
N LEU A 90 8.89 -6.37 -7.12
CA LEU A 90 8.87 -6.41 -5.66
C LEU A 90 9.67 -7.59 -5.11
N LEU A 91 9.58 -8.77 -5.73
CA LEU A 91 10.25 -9.97 -5.23
C LEU A 91 11.78 -9.85 -5.21
N VAL A 92 12.36 -9.00 -6.07
CA VAL A 92 13.81 -8.73 -6.07
C VAL A 92 14.27 -7.67 -5.06
N GLN A 93 13.34 -6.96 -4.39
CA GLN A 93 13.69 -5.99 -3.34
C GLN A 93 14.00 -6.68 -2.01
N SER A 94 14.61 -5.95 -1.07
CA SER A 94 14.74 -6.41 0.32
C SER A 94 13.37 -6.60 1.00
N ALA A 95 13.32 -7.37 2.08
CA ALA A 95 12.07 -7.61 2.81
C ALA A 95 11.49 -6.31 3.39
N GLU A 96 12.37 -5.41 3.82
CA GLU A 96 12.04 -4.10 4.40
C GLU A 96 11.49 -3.15 3.33
N GLU A 97 12.09 -3.09 2.14
CA GLU A 97 11.58 -2.28 1.02
C GLU A 97 10.23 -2.79 0.53
N ARG A 98 10.10 -4.12 0.42
CA ARG A 98 8.84 -4.79 0.09
C ARG A 98 7.73 -4.33 1.04
N GLU A 99 7.99 -4.35 2.34
CA GLU A 99 7.05 -3.93 3.37
C GLU A 99 6.60 -2.47 3.21
N VAL A 100 7.56 -1.56 2.97
CA VAL A 100 7.26 -0.14 2.73
C VAL A 100 6.34 0.03 1.52
N VAL A 101 6.70 -0.56 0.38
CA VAL A 101 5.91 -0.42 -0.86
C VAL A 101 4.51 -0.99 -0.67
N ARG A 102 4.39 -2.13 0.00
CA ARG A 102 3.10 -2.78 0.28
C ARG A 102 2.19 -1.90 1.14
N LYS A 103 2.70 -1.36 2.26
CA LYS A 103 1.91 -0.49 3.14
C LYS A 103 1.56 0.85 2.49
N GLN A 104 2.42 1.38 1.62
CA GLN A 104 2.13 2.61 0.85
C GLN A 104 1.14 2.39 -0.29
N ALA A 105 1.22 1.25 -0.98
CA ALA A 105 0.34 0.94 -2.10
C ALA A 105 -1.09 0.59 -1.64
N ARG A 106 -1.24 0.00 -0.44
CA ARG A 106 -2.54 -0.43 0.08
C ARG A 106 -3.65 0.64 0.00
N PRO A 107 -3.50 1.87 0.54
CA PRO A 107 -4.57 2.87 0.46
C PRO A 107 -4.96 3.20 -0.99
N ILE A 108 -4.00 3.18 -1.93
CA ILE A 108 -4.23 3.39 -3.36
C ILE A 108 -5.06 2.22 -3.93
N ILE A 109 -4.65 0.98 -3.63
CA ILE A 109 -5.35 -0.24 -4.07
C ILE A 109 -6.79 -0.26 -3.53
N LEU A 110 -6.99 0.03 -2.24
CA LEU A 110 -8.32 0.04 -1.64
C LEU A 110 -9.21 1.13 -2.22
N THR A 111 -8.64 2.31 -2.49
CA THR A 111 -9.37 3.40 -3.16
C THR A 111 -9.80 2.97 -4.57
N GLN A 112 -8.91 2.34 -5.33
CA GLN A 112 -9.23 1.83 -6.66
C GLN A 112 -10.32 0.75 -6.60
N LEU A 113 -10.19 -0.23 -5.70
CA LEU A 113 -11.19 -1.29 -5.52
C LEU A 113 -12.56 -0.71 -5.13
N GLN A 114 -12.58 0.33 -4.29
CA GLN A 114 -13.82 1.00 -3.92
C GLN A 114 -14.46 1.72 -5.09
N GLN A 115 -13.68 2.44 -5.91
CA GLN A 115 -14.19 3.08 -7.12
C GLN A 115 -14.76 2.06 -8.11
N GLU A 116 -14.06 0.94 -8.31
CA GLU A 116 -14.51 -0.13 -9.20
C GLU A 116 -15.76 -0.85 -8.67
N ALA A 117 -15.82 -1.07 -7.35
CA ALA A 117 -16.99 -1.63 -6.70
C ALA A 117 -18.24 -0.74 -6.89
N ILE A 118 -18.08 0.58 -6.76
CA ILE A 118 -19.13 1.58 -7.04
C ILE A 118 -19.53 1.55 -8.51
N ALA A 119 -18.56 1.38 -9.42
CA ALA A 119 -18.80 1.22 -10.85
C ALA A 119 -19.44 -0.13 -11.23
N GLY A 120 -19.73 -1.00 -10.26
CA GLY A 120 -20.43 -2.26 -10.48
C GLY A 120 -19.54 -3.46 -10.80
N LYS A 121 -18.21 -3.34 -10.70
CA LYS A 121 -17.30 -4.47 -10.88
C LYS A 121 -17.42 -5.47 -9.73
N GLU A 122 -17.88 -6.69 -10.04
CA GLU A 122 -18.19 -7.73 -9.03
C GLU A 122 -16.95 -8.30 -8.35
N ASP A 123 -15.86 -8.47 -9.08
CA ASP A 123 -14.54 -8.84 -8.57
C ASP A 123 -13.99 -7.81 -7.57
N ALA A 124 -14.14 -6.51 -7.87
CA ALA A 124 -13.72 -5.44 -6.98
C ALA A 124 -14.57 -5.41 -5.69
N LYS A 125 -15.91 -5.52 -5.80
CA LYS A 125 -16.80 -5.66 -4.63
C LYS A 125 -16.41 -6.84 -3.76
N TRP A 126 -16.18 -7.99 -4.40
CA TRP A 126 -15.82 -9.23 -3.71
C TRP A 126 -14.50 -9.09 -2.97
N LEU A 127 -13.46 -8.54 -3.62
CA LEU A 127 -12.14 -8.40 -3.01
C LEU A 127 -12.14 -7.36 -1.88
N LEU A 128 -12.88 -6.26 -2.06
CA LEU A 128 -13.04 -5.24 -1.02
C LEU A 128 -13.75 -5.80 0.22
N ASN A 129 -14.79 -6.63 0.02
CA ASN A 129 -15.45 -7.33 1.12
C ASN A 129 -14.51 -8.32 1.83
N ALA A 130 -13.76 -9.12 1.07
CA ALA A 130 -12.76 -10.03 1.63
C ALA A 130 -11.71 -9.28 2.46
N TYR A 131 -11.29 -8.09 2.00
CA TYR A 131 -10.39 -7.22 2.75
C TYR A 131 -10.99 -6.78 4.08
N TYR A 132 -12.22 -6.26 4.11
CA TYR A 132 -12.84 -5.82 5.37
C TYR A 132 -13.24 -6.96 6.30
N GLN A 133 -13.39 -8.19 5.80
CA GLN A 133 -13.51 -9.38 6.66
C GLN A 133 -12.19 -9.72 7.37
N ALA A 134 -11.07 -9.61 6.65
CA ALA A 134 -9.73 -9.84 7.21
C ALA A 134 -9.26 -8.67 8.09
N HIS A 135 -9.71 -7.45 7.79
CA HIS A 135 -9.36 -6.21 8.48
C HIS A 135 -10.63 -5.47 8.93
N PRO A 136 -11.34 -5.96 9.96
CA PRO A 136 -12.61 -5.39 10.38
C PRO A 136 -12.51 -3.90 10.70
N PRO A 137 -13.35 -3.06 10.07
CA PRO A 137 -13.44 -1.65 10.43
C PRO A 137 -13.89 -1.48 11.88
N ILE A 138 -13.33 -0.48 12.56
CA ILE A 138 -13.75 -0.03 13.89
C ILE A 138 -14.63 1.22 13.85
N ALA A 139 -14.66 1.93 12.72
CA ALA A 139 -15.61 3.00 12.44
C ALA A 139 -15.87 3.14 10.92
N SER A 140 -17.05 3.66 10.58
CA SER A 140 -17.39 4.01 9.20
C SER A 140 -16.67 5.27 8.74
N GLY A 141 -16.41 5.37 7.44
CA GLY A 141 -15.79 6.53 6.79
C GLY A 141 -15.35 6.18 5.37
N ASN A 142 -14.55 7.04 4.75
CA ASN A 142 -14.06 6.84 3.39
C ASN A 142 -12.55 7.14 3.25
N PRO A 143 -11.67 6.12 3.44
CA PRO A 143 -12.01 4.72 3.72
C PRO A 143 -12.45 4.50 5.18
N PRO A 144 -13.09 3.36 5.51
CA PRO A 144 -13.41 2.98 6.89
C PRO A 144 -12.15 2.88 7.76
N LEU A 145 -12.27 3.26 9.02
CA LEU A 145 -11.17 3.18 9.98
C LEU A 145 -10.91 1.74 10.38
N THR A 146 -9.66 1.28 10.30
CA THR A 146 -9.26 -0.06 10.79
C THR A 146 -8.33 0.05 12.00
N ARG A 147 -8.13 -1.06 12.72
CA ARG A 147 -7.16 -1.12 13.83
C ARG A 147 -5.73 -0.83 13.38
N ASP A 148 -5.31 -1.36 12.22
CA ASP A 148 -3.96 -1.15 11.68
C ASP A 148 -3.64 0.33 11.46
N MET A 149 -4.62 1.14 11.01
CA MET A 149 -4.43 2.59 10.88
C MET A 149 -4.16 3.27 12.23
N VAL A 150 -4.93 2.91 13.26
CA VAL A 150 -4.76 3.46 14.62
C VAL A 150 -3.48 2.95 15.28
N ASP A 151 -3.16 1.68 15.09
CA ASP A 151 -1.93 1.07 15.60
C ASP A 151 -0.69 1.70 14.97
N ALA A 152 -0.71 1.96 13.66
CA ALA A 152 0.36 2.66 12.98
C ALA A 152 0.52 4.09 13.49
N HIS A 153 -0.57 4.79 13.81
CA HIS A 153 -0.49 6.10 14.44
C HIS A 153 0.15 6.02 15.83
N ILE A 154 -0.34 5.13 16.71
CA ILE A 154 0.20 4.93 18.06
C ILE A 154 1.70 4.61 18.02
N GLU A 155 2.08 3.70 17.12
CA GLU A 155 3.46 3.26 16.98
C GLU A 155 4.36 4.34 16.39
N MET A 156 3.83 5.19 15.50
CA MET A 156 4.55 6.38 15.02
C MET A 156 4.87 7.33 16.18
N GLU A 157 3.89 7.66 17.01
CA GLU A 157 4.10 8.56 18.16
C GLU A 157 5.11 7.96 19.15
N HIS A 158 5.00 6.66 19.45
CA HIS A 158 5.97 5.95 20.29
C HIS A 158 7.39 5.96 19.69
N PHE A 159 7.50 5.77 18.37
CA PHE A 159 8.76 5.84 17.65
C PHE A 159 9.39 7.24 17.72
N LEU A 160 8.60 8.30 17.52
CA LEU A 160 9.07 9.69 17.63
C LEU A 160 9.58 9.98 19.05
N LEU A 161 8.84 9.59 20.09
CA LEU A 161 9.27 9.81 21.47
C LEU A 161 10.55 9.06 21.81
N THR A 162 10.64 7.78 21.44
CA THR A 162 11.75 6.91 21.88
C THR A 162 12.98 7.01 20.99
N GLN A 163 12.81 6.94 19.67
CA GLN A 163 13.91 6.88 18.73
C GLN A 163 14.41 8.26 18.34
N VAL A 164 13.49 9.21 18.14
CA VAL A 164 13.86 10.57 17.71
C VAL A 164 14.13 11.46 18.92
N LEU A 165 13.23 11.52 19.90
CA LEU A 165 13.40 12.40 21.05
C LEU A 165 14.24 11.79 22.18
N GLY A 166 14.62 10.51 22.07
CA GLY A 166 15.44 9.82 23.07
C GLY A 166 14.74 9.64 24.42
N GLN A 167 13.41 9.78 24.48
CA GLN A 167 12.67 9.64 25.72
C GLN A 167 12.51 8.16 26.08
N GLN A 168 12.55 7.85 27.38
CA GLN A 168 12.28 6.51 27.89
C GLN A 168 10.77 6.28 28.04
N ALA A 169 10.04 6.30 26.92
CA ALA A 169 8.61 6.04 26.90
C ALA A 169 8.34 4.52 26.74
N PRO A 170 7.65 3.88 27.70
CA PRO A 170 7.29 2.47 27.57
C PRO A 170 6.26 2.26 26.45
N PRO A 171 6.18 1.05 25.86
CA PRO A 171 5.12 0.73 24.90
C PRO A 171 3.72 0.95 25.49
N ILE A 172 2.77 1.40 24.67
CA ILE A 172 1.37 1.57 25.09
C ILE A 172 0.76 0.22 25.44
N ASN A 173 0.24 0.11 26.67
CA ASN A 173 -0.44 -1.11 27.15
C ASN A 173 -1.81 -1.33 26.50
N ALA A 174 -2.37 -2.54 26.68
CA ALA A 174 -3.63 -2.93 26.04
C ALA A 174 -4.84 -2.07 26.45
N GLN A 175 -4.91 -1.64 27.71
CA GLN A 175 -6.03 -0.84 28.23
C GLN A 175 -6.02 0.56 27.61
N THR A 176 -4.86 1.22 27.55
CA THR A 176 -4.71 2.52 26.90
C THR A 176 -4.98 2.41 25.41
N ARG A 177 -4.49 1.35 24.74
CA ARG A 177 -4.76 1.10 23.32
C ARG A 177 -6.27 0.95 23.04
N ALA A 178 -7.00 0.22 23.88
CA ALA A 178 -8.45 0.08 23.75
C ALA A 178 -9.18 1.44 23.86
N LYS A 179 -8.75 2.31 24.77
CA LYS A 179 -9.29 3.69 24.89
C LYS A 179 -8.99 4.51 23.64
N VAL A 180 -7.77 4.42 23.09
CA VAL A 180 -7.42 5.11 21.83
C VAL A 180 -8.30 4.63 20.67
N TYR A 181 -8.56 3.32 20.54
CA TYR A 181 -9.49 2.83 19.51
C TYR A 181 -10.90 3.40 19.66
N GLN A 182 -11.42 3.47 20.89
CA GLN A 182 -12.75 4.03 21.16
C GLN A 182 -12.81 5.53 20.80
N THR A 183 -11.82 6.31 21.21
CA THR A 183 -11.75 7.74 20.88
C THR A 183 -11.62 7.96 19.37
N ALA A 184 -10.71 7.24 18.71
CA ALA A 184 -10.53 7.32 17.27
C ALA A 184 -11.83 6.96 16.53
N ALA A 185 -12.49 5.87 16.91
CA ALA A 185 -13.76 5.46 16.31
C ALA A 185 -14.87 6.51 16.48
N ALA A 186 -14.97 7.15 17.65
CA ALA A 186 -15.97 8.17 17.94
C ALA A 186 -15.76 9.47 17.14
N GLN A 187 -14.50 9.81 16.83
CA GLN A 187 -14.14 11.06 16.14
C GLN A 187 -14.02 10.89 14.62
N TYR A 188 -13.77 9.68 14.13
CA TYR A 188 -13.42 9.46 12.72
C TYR A 188 -14.46 9.96 11.71
N ALA A 189 -15.75 9.81 12.03
CA ALA A 189 -16.83 10.29 11.17
C ALA A 189 -16.93 11.82 11.08
N GLN A 190 -16.31 12.55 12.02
CA GLN A 190 -16.27 14.02 12.05
C GLN A 190 -15.14 14.59 11.16
N LEU A 191 -14.18 13.75 10.78
CA LEU A 191 -13.10 14.12 9.89
C LEU A 191 -13.63 14.35 8.48
N SER A 192 -13.04 15.33 7.78
CA SER A 192 -13.24 15.50 6.35
C SER A 192 -12.75 14.28 5.57
N PRO A 193 -13.27 14.04 4.34
CA PRO A 193 -12.79 12.94 3.51
C PRO A 193 -11.28 12.99 3.21
N GLN A 194 -10.68 14.20 3.20
CA GLN A 194 -9.23 14.33 3.02
C GLN A 194 -8.45 13.87 4.25
N GLU A 195 -8.93 14.21 5.45
CA GLU A 195 -8.32 13.76 6.71
C GLU A 195 -8.46 12.25 6.90
N GLN A 196 -9.61 11.67 6.56
CA GLN A 196 -9.81 10.22 6.57
C GLN A 196 -8.82 9.50 5.64
N ARG A 197 -8.62 10.03 4.42
CA ARG A 197 -7.60 9.50 3.50
C ARG A 197 -6.19 9.65 4.04
N SER A 198 -5.83 10.81 4.58
CA SER A 198 -4.53 11.05 5.22
C SER A 198 -4.28 10.07 6.38
N PHE A 199 -5.32 9.76 7.16
CA PHE A 199 -5.22 8.77 8.23
C PHE A 199 -4.99 7.35 7.72
N ALA A 200 -5.61 6.99 6.60
CA ALA A 200 -5.40 5.69 5.95
C ALA A 200 -3.96 5.48 5.45
N GLU A 201 -3.18 6.54 5.27
CA GLU A 201 -1.76 6.47 4.87
C GLU A 201 -0.82 6.16 6.04
N LYS A 202 -1.27 6.26 7.30
CA LYS A 202 -0.42 6.12 8.50
C LYS A 202 0.40 4.82 8.52
N PRO A 203 -0.12 3.64 8.16
CA PRO A 203 0.69 2.43 8.08
C PRO A 203 1.86 2.54 7.09
N GLY A 204 1.64 3.15 5.92
CA GLY A 204 2.68 3.38 4.92
C GLY A 204 3.70 4.43 5.36
N GLN A 205 3.25 5.51 5.99
CA GLN A 205 4.13 6.54 6.57
C GLN A 205 5.05 5.93 7.65
N LEU A 206 4.50 5.11 8.55
CA LEU A 206 5.29 4.44 9.59
C LEU A 206 6.36 3.50 9.03
N ALA A 207 5.99 2.66 8.06
CA ALA A 207 6.95 1.77 7.42
C ALA A 207 8.09 2.57 6.77
N LEU A 208 7.75 3.62 6.02
CA LEU A 208 8.73 4.48 5.37
C LEU A 208 9.66 5.15 6.38
N THR A 209 9.10 5.74 7.45
CA THR A 209 9.87 6.42 8.48
C THR A 209 10.86 5.46 9.16
N LYS A 210 10.41 4.27 9.56
CA LYS A 210 11.30 3.27 10.17
C LYS A 210 12.40 2.82 9.21
N TYR A 211 12.04 2.55 7.96
CA TYR A 211 12.99 2.13 6.92
C TYR A 211 14.06 3.19 6.66
N GLN A 212 13.66 4.46 6.50
CA GLN A 212 14.59 5.56 6.28
C GLN A 212 15.46 5.81 7.52
N TRP A 213 14.87 5.84 8.72
CA TRP A 213 15.59 6.08 9.96
C TRP A 213 16.71 5.05 10.20
N ALA A 214 16.44 3.77 9.93
CA ALA A 214 17.43 2.71 10.06
C ALA A 214 18.64 2.87 9.12
N ARG A 215 18.48 3.64 8.03
CA ARG A 215 19.49 3.87 6.99
C ARG A 215 20.14 5.25 7.08
N MET A 216 19.67 6.11 7.97
CA MET A 216 20.28 7.41 8.22
C MET A 216 21.59 7.25 8.99
N SER A 217 22.56 8.12 8.67
CA SER A 217 23.80 8.20 9.43
C SER A 217 23.51 8.66 10.88
N ALA A 218 24.52 8.54 11.75
CA ALA A 218 24.39 9.03 13.11
C ALA A 218 24.18 10.56 13.13
N GLU A 219 24.87 11.28 12.25
CA GLU A 219 24.82 12.73 12.10
C GLU A 219 23.45 13.19 11.59
N ASP A 220 22.93 12.54 10.54
CA ASP A 220 21.60 12.84 9.99
C ASP A 220 20.51 12.60 11.05
N ARG A 221 20.61 11.50 11.81
CA ARG A 221 19.68 11.26 12.93
C ARG A 221 19.80 12.37 13.96
N LEU A 222 21.02 12.72 14.36
CA LEU A 222 21.27 13.75 15.36
C LEU A 222 20.69 15.12 14.96
N MET A 223 20.91 15.52 13.72
CA MET A 223 20.33 16.74 13.14
C MET A 223 18.80 16.70 13.16
N MET A 224 18.20 15.54 12.85
CA MET A 224 16.76 15.36 12.90
C MET A 224 16.21 15.51 14.33
N ARG A 225 16.92 14.94 15.33
CA ARG A 225 16.57 15.11 16.75
C ARG A 225 16.58 16.59 17.13
N ALA A 226 17.62 17.32 16.72
CA ALA A 226 17.74 18.76 16.95
C ALA A 226 16.57 19.56 16.37
N GLN A 227 16.16 19.22 15.15
CA GLN A 227 15.08 19.92 14.46
C GLN A 227 13.70 19.61 15.07
N ILE A 228 13.48 18.36 15.49
CA ILE A 228 12.19 17.96 16.04
C ILE A 228 12.07 18.36 17.51
N GLY A 229 13.03 17.97 18.34
CA GLY A 229 12.99 18.16 19.79
C GLY A 229 13.53 19.50 20.27
N GLY A 230 14.12 20.30 19.37
CA GLY A 230 14.85 21.52 19.73
C GLY A 230 16.16 21.21 20.47
N VAL A 231 16.89 22.26 20.84
CA VAL A 231 18.20 22.15 21.52
C VAL A 231 18.13 21.39 22.84
N ASN A 232 16.98 21.41 23.52
CA ASN A 232 16.78 20.74 24.81
C ASN A 232 16.68 19.20 24.71
N SER A 233 16.51 18.66 23.49
CA SER A 233 16.48 17.21 23.24
C SER A 233 17.86 16.57 23.04
N LEU A 234 18.90 17.40 23.12
CA LEU A 234 20.29 17.04 22.85
C LEU A 234 21.13 17.24 24.10
N SER A 235 22.05 16.30 24.35
CA SER A 235 23.13 16.49 25.32
C SER A 235 24.07 17.63 24.91
N PRO A 236 24.84 18.23 25.84
CA PRO A 236 25.82 19.25 25.50
C PRO A 236 26.85 18.81 24.45
N GLN A 237 27.27 17.54 24.50
CA GLN A 237 28.18 16.96 23.50
C GLN A 237 27.53 16.93 22.11
N GLU A 238 26.29 16.46 22.03
CA GLU A 238 25.50 16.43 20.79
C GLU A 238 25.27 17.82 20.21
N GLN A 239 25.01 18.82 21.06
CA GLN A 239 24.88 20.22 20.63
C GLN A 239 26.17 20.74 19.99
N MET A 240 27.33 20.46 20.58
CA MET A 240 28.62 20.84 20.00
C MET A 240 28.86 20.16 18.65
N THR A 241 28.57 18.86 18.53
CA THR A 241 28.68 18.12 17.27
C THR A 241 27.81 18.74 16.18
N ILE A 242 26.57 19.11 16.51
CA ILE A 242 25.67 19.79 15.56
C ILE A 242 26.19 21.17 15.17
N SER A 243 26.68 21.98 16.11
CA SER A 243 27.24 23.29 15.79
C SER A 243 28.45 23.20 14.86
N GLN A 244 29.35 22.25 15.10
CA GLN A 244 30.50 21.98 14.21
C GLN A 244 30.03 21.51 12.83
N PHE A 245 29.05 20.61 12.79
CA PHE A 245 28.51 20.09 11.53
C PHE A 245 27.79 21.17 10.73
N GLN A 246 26.97 22.03 11.34
CA GLN A 246 26.28 23.12 10.66
C GLN A 246 27.24 24.12 10.02
N GLN A 247 28.39 24.37 10.65
CA GLN A 247 29.44 25.22 10.10
C GLN A 247 30.07 24.59 8.84
N GLN A 248 30.25 23.27 8.79
CA GLN A 248 30.74 22.56 7.61
C GLN A 248 29.65 22.35 6.53
N ALA A 249 28.42 22.03 6.93
CA ALA A 249 27.32 21.71 6.03
C ALA A 249 26.82 22.90 5.22
N ASN A 250 27.03 24.14 5.66
CA ASN A 250 26.80 25.33 4.83
C ASN A 250 27.64 25.34 3.54
N GLN A 251 28.59 24.41 3.37
CA GLN A 251 29.41 24.23 2.17
C GLN A 251 29.03 22.99 1.33
N MET A 252 28.12 22.12 1.78
CA MET A 252 27.73 20.89 1.05
C MET A 252 26.20 20.73 0.93
N LEU A 253 25.74 20.29 -0.25
CA LEU A 253 24.32 20.01 -0.52
C LEU A 253 23.78 18.96 0.45
N ARG A 254 22.66 19.27 1.13
CA ARG A 254 21.95 18.32 2.01
C ARG A 254 21.48 17.10 1.21
N SER A 255 21.56 15.92 1.83
CA SER A 255 21.22 14.64 1.19
C SER A 255 19.72 14.56 0.81
N HIS A 256 19.39 13.81 -0.24
CA HIS A 256 18.00 13.58 -0.68
C HIS A 256 17.12 12.95 0.42
N ASN A 257 17.71 12.07 1.24
CA ASN A 257 17.01 11.38 2.34
C ASN A 257 16.52 12.35 3.42
N TRP A 258 17.27 13.43 3.67
CA TRP A 258 16.89 14.48 4.62
C TRP A 258 15.57 15.15 4.22
N ASN A 259 15.45 15.57 2.97
CA ASN A 259 14.27 16.28 2.48
C ASN A 259 13.01 15.41 2.51
N MET A 260 13.13 14.12 2.18
CA MET A 260 12.01 13.18 2.24
C MET A 260 11.53 12.96 3.68
N MET A 261 12.44 12.67 4.61
CA MET A 261 12.08 12.47 6.02
C MET A 261 11.46 13.73 6.62
N GLN A 262 12.03 14.91 6.32
CA GLN A 262 11.49 16.19 6.79
C GLN A 262 10.07 16.43 6.26
N SER A 263 9.79 16.11 4.99
CA SER A 263 8.45 16.19 4.42
C SER A 263 7.48 15.25 5.16
N THR A 264 7.87 13.98 5.38
CA THR A 264 7.07 13.03 6.14
C THR A 264 6.78 13.54 7.55
N LEU A 265 7.78 14.07 8.26
CA LEU A 265 7.63 14.60 9.63
C LEU A 265 6.78 15.86 9.69
N ASN A 266 6.90 16.76 8.72
CA ASN A 266 6.08 17.96 8.64
C ASN A 266 4.61 17.61 8.34
N ASN A 267 4.37 16.72 7.38
CA ASN A 267 3.03 16.19 7.11
C ASN A 267 2.46 15.51 8.34
N MET A 268 3.28 14.82 9.14
CA MET A 268 2.84 14.22 10.39
C MET A 268 2.44 15.26 11.42
N ARG A 269 3.28 16.26 11.70
CA ARG A 269 2.98 17.34 12.66
C ARG A 269 1.67 18.05 12.32
N GLN A 270 1.46 18.39 11.05
CA GLN A 270 0.25 19.08 10.62
C GLN A 270 -1.01 18.20 10.75
N ASN A 271 -0.90 16.88 10.54
CA ASN A 271 -2.05 15.97 10.61
C ASN A 271 -2.35 15.46 12.03
N THR A 272 -1.36 15.37 12.92
CA THR A 272 -1.56 14.85 14.29
C THR A 272 -2.40 15.81 15.15
N ASP A 273 -2.22 17.12 15.02
CA ASP A 273 -2.94 18.11 15.83
C ASP A 273 -4.44 18.22 15.47
N ILE A 274 -4.81 17.83 14.26
CA ILE A 274 -6.16 18.02 13.72
C ILE A 274 -7.04 16.76 13.90
N ILE A 275 -6.45 15.55 13.83
CA ILE A 275 -7.23 14.35 13.54
C ILE A 275 -7.66 13.55 14.79
N MET A 276 -6.95 13.63 15.92
CA MET A 276 -7.28 12.80 17.11
C MET A 276 -7.32 13.55 18.45
N GLY A 277 -7.29 14.89 18.40
CA GLY A 277 -6.77 15.67 19.52
C GLY A 277 -5.30 15.33 19.77
N THR A 278 -4.64 16.04 20.70
CA THR A 278 -3.24 15.74 20.98
C THR A 278 -3.12 14.29 21.48
N PRO A 279 -2.33 13.42 20.84
CA PRO A 279 -2.15 12.05 21.31
C PRO A 279 -1.67 12.05 22.77
N PRO A 280 -1.90 10.95 23.52
CA PRO A 280 -1.42 10.87 24.88
C PRO A 280 0.08 11.18 24.91
N ILE A 281 0.46 12.21 25.65
CA ILE A 281 1.86 12.60 25.82
C ILE A 281 2.39 11.81 27.00
N TRP A 282 3.54 11.18 26.81
CA TRP A 282 4.26 10.60 27.92
C TRP A 282 4.67 11.71 28.89
N ASN A 283 4.13 11.69 30.10
CA ASN A 283 4.54 12.60 31.16
C ASN A 283 5.58 11.88 32.04
N PRO A 284 6.88 12.26 31.95
CA PRO A 284 7.92 11.60 32.72
C PRO A 284 7.80 11.86 34.24
N SER A 285 7.11 12.92 34.66
CA SER A 285 6.91 13.22 36.08
C SER A 285 5.86 12.32 36.74
N THR A 286 4.91 11.81 35.96
CA THR A 286 3.82 10.95 36.44
C THR A 286 3.94 9.51 35.96
N ASN A 287 4.95 9.20 35.13
CA ASN A 287 5.21 7.89 34.54
C ASN A 287 3.96 7.29 33.85
N ARG A 288 3.18 8.15 33.18
CA ARG A 288 1.95 7.78 32.49
C ARG A 288 1.73 8.63 31.24
N TYR A 289 0.89 8.12 30.35
CA TYR A 289 0.40 8.84 29.18
C TYR A 289 -0.79 9.74 29.57
N GLU A 290 -0.75 11.03 29.20
CA GLU A 290 -1.75 12.04 29.55
C GLU A 290 -2.29 12.77 28.30
N GLN A 291 -3.58 13.10 28.25
CA GLN A 291 -4.14 13.93 27.17
C GLN A 291 -3.76 15.40 27.36
N ARG A 292 -3.38 16.09 26.28
CA ARG A 292 -3.08 17.54 26.34
C ARG A 292 -4.39 18.35 26.22
N GLY A 293 -4.73 19.15 27.23
CA GLY A 293 -5.73 20.23 27.12
C GLY A 293 -7.19 19.93 27.52
N GLY A 294 -7.50 18.76 28.09
CA GLY A 294 -8.79 18.50 28.74
C GLY A 294 -8.59 18.34 30.24
N ILE A 295 -9.59 18.74 31.05
CA ILE A 295 -9.68 18.45 32.50
C ILE A 295 -9.09 17.07 32.77
N ILE A 296 -8.16 16.99 33.73
CA ILE A 296 -7.46 15.77 34.17
C ILE A 296 -8.40 14.57 34.14
N THR A 297 -8.45 13.84 33.03
CA THR A 297 -9.04 12.51 32.96
C THR A 297 -7.91 11.57 33.34
N GLU A 298 -7.83 11.32 34.65
CA GLU A 298 -6.92 10.34 35.22
C GLU A 298 -7.10 9.00 34.49
N PHE A 299 -6.07 8.54 33.78
CA PHE A 299 -5.98 7.13 33.39
C PHE A 299 -5.48 6.36 34.61
N LYS A 300 -6.40 5.93 35.47
CA LYS A 300 -6.19 4.82 36.42
C LYS A 300 -6.48 3.49 35.73
#